data_AF-A0A958ATQ1-F1
#
_entry.id   AF-A0A958ATQ1-F1
#
_cell.length_a   1.000
_cell.length_b   1.000
_cell.length_c   1.000
_cell.angle_alpha   90.00
_cell.angle_beta   90.00
_cell.angle_gamma   90.00
#
_symmetry.space_group_name_H-M   'P 1'
#
loop_
_entity.id
_entity.type
_entity.pdbx_description
1 polymer ?
#
loop_
_entity_poly.entity_id
_entity_poly.type
_entity_poly.pdbx_seq_one_letter_code
_entity_poly.pdbx_strand_id
1 'polypeptide(L)' 'MKHNLEANKQNAIAFYRMAYLGEPAEAVKQYVGAVYIQHNPLVPDGKEGFIAYFRCRVKRKAAILCIEPNLEW' A
#
# COMPACT_ATOMS: atom_id res chain seq x y z
N MET A 1 18.55 12.64 -10.38
CA MET A 1 17.30 13.01 -9.68
C MET A 1 17.60 13.26 -8.22
N LYS A 2 17.10 14.34 -7.63
CA LYS A 2 17.21 14.58 -6.18
C LYS A 2 15.99 13.93 -5.52
N HIS A 3 16.21 12.93 -4.66
CA HIS A 3 15.11 12.30 -3.93
C HIS A 3 14.73 13.14 -2.72
N ASN A 4 13.43 13.40 -2.54
CA ASN A 4 12.89 13.92 -1.29
C ASN A 4 12.46 12.73 -0.42
N LEU A 5 13.35 12.32 0.49
CA LEU A 5 13.13 11.14 1.32
C LEU A 5 11.90 11.27 2.21
N GLU A 6 11.64 12.47 2.74
CA GLU A 6 10.48 12.72 3.60
C GLU A 6 9.17 12.58 2.81
N ALA A 7 9.09 13.18 1.61
CA ALA A 7 7.93 13.03 0.75
C ALA A 7 7.71 11.57 0.30
N ASN A 8 8.79 10.85 -0.05
CA ASN A 8 8.70 9.44 -0.44
C ASN A 8 8.11 8.57 0.68
N LYS A 9 8.55 8.83 1.91
CA LYS A 9 8.12 8.14 3.12
C LYS A 9 6.66 8.44 3.44
N GLN A 10 6.25 9.70 3.36
CA GLN A 10 4.85 10.09 3.53
C GLN A 10 3.94 9.43 2.48
N ASN A 11 4.36 9.40 1.21
CA ASN A 11 3.62 8.72 0.14
C ASN A 11 3.49 7.22 0.40
N ALA A 12 4.55 6.55 0.84
CA ALA A 12 4.50 5.12 1.18
C ALA A 12 3.52 4.83 2.33
N ILE A 13 3.55 5.65 3.38
CA ILE A 13 2.62 5.53 4.52
C ILE A 13 1.18 5.74 4.05
N ALA A 14 0.92 6.79 3.27
CA ALA A 14 -0.42 7.10 2.77
C ALA A 14 -0.97 5.99 1.86
N PHE A 15 -0.14 5.47 0.96
CA PHE A 15 -0.48 4.34 0.08
C PHE A 15 -0.95 3.12 0.88
N TYR A 16 -0.15 2.66 1.85
CA TYR A 16 -0.50 1.48 2.63
C TYR A 16 -1.67 1.73 3.57
N ARG A 17 -1.75 2.88 4.26
CA ARG A 17 -2.90 3.20 5.11
C ARG A 17 -4.20 3.16 4.31
N MET A 18 -4.26 3.82 3.16
CA MET A 18 -5.45 3.86 2.31
C MET A 18 -5.85 2.45 1.83
N ALA A 19 -4.88 1.64 1.37
CA ALA A 19 -5.15 0.29 0.92
C ALA A 19 -5.67 -0.63 2.04
N TYR A 20 -5.04 -0.59 3.22
CA TYR A 20 -5.44 -1.41 4.38
C TYR A 20 -6.73 -0.92 5.05
N LEU A 21 -7.08 0.36 4.93
CA LEU A 21 -8.34 0.91 5.47
C LEU A 21 -9.54 0.67 4.54
N GLY A 22 -9.33 0.07 3.37
CA GLY A 22 -10.39 -0.44 2.50
C GLY A 22 -10.53 0.26 1.16
N GLU A 23 -9.58 1.13 0.80
CA GLU A 23 -9.59 1.88 -0.47
C GLU A 23 -8.40 1.54 -1.38
N PRO A 24 -8.09 0.24 -1.66
CA PRO A 24 -6.89 -0.14 -2.40
C PRO A 24 -6.89 0.34 -3.86
N ALA A 25 -8.05 0.50 -4.48
CA ALA A 25 -8.14 1.04 -5.84
C ALA A 25 -7.74 2.52 -5.89
N GLU A 26 -8.14 3.30 -4.90
CA GLU A 26 -7.78 4.71 -4.81
C GLU A 26 -6.30 4.86 -4.44
N ALA A 27 -5.79 4.00 -3.55
CA ALA A 27 -4.36 3.96 -3.21
C ALA A 27 -3.47 3.75 -4.45
N VAL A 28 -3.85 2.80 -5.31
CA VAL A 28 -3.14 2.55 -6.58
C VAL A 28 -3.26 3.74 -7.52
N LYS A 29 -4.45 4.36 -7.63
CA LYS A 29 -4.66 5.52 -8.50
C LYS A 29 -3.81 6.72 -8.10
N GLN A 30 -3.62 6.96 -6.81
CA GLN A 30 -2.89 8.14 -6.32
C GLN A 30 -1.38 7.93 -6.24
N TYR A 31 -0.91 6.75 -5.84
CA TYR A 31 0.48 6.57 -5.42
C TYR A 31 1.29 5.61 -6.29
N VAL A 32 0.66 4.88 -7.21
CA VAL A 32 1.36 3.90 -8.04
C VAL A 32 1.51 4.42 -9.47
N GLY A 33 2.75 4.36 -9.97
CA GLY A 33 3.09 4.76 -11.33
C GLY A 33 2.41 3.90 -12.41
N ALA A 34 2.79 4.10 -13.68
CA ALA A 34 2.19 3.37 -14.80
C ALA A 34 2.30 1.84 -14.64
N VAL A 35 3.43 1.37 -14.11
CA VAL A 35 3.74 -0.05 -13.90
C VAL A 35 3.83 -0.36 -12.41
N TYR A 36 3.24 -1.49 -12.01
CA TYR A 36 3.33 -2.02 -10.65
C TYR A 36 3.93 -3.43 -10.69
N ILE A 37 5.09 -3.59 -10.04
CA ILE A 37 5.80 -4.86 -9.92
C ILE A 37 5.81 -5.25 -8.45
N GLN A 38 5.42 -6.48 -8.15
CA GLN A 38 5.30 -6.98 -6.79
C GLN A 38 5.99 -8.34 -6.68
N HIS A 39 6.61 -8.61 -5.53
CA HIS A 39 7.46 -9.79 -5.36
C HIS A 39 6.75 -11.01 -4.75
N ASN A 40 5.50 -10.87 -4.30
CA ASN A 40 4.75 -11.97 -3.70
C ASN A 40 4.27 -12.94 -4.80
N PRO A 41 4.82 -14.17 -4.89
CA PRO A 41 4.48 -15.11 -5.95
C PRO A 41 3.02 -15.61 -5.89
N LEU A 42 2.30 -15.33 -4.79
CA LEU A 42 0.90 -15.72 -4.58
C LEU A 42 -0.09 -14.63 -4.98
N VAL A 43 0.39 -13.46 -5.43
CA VAL A 43 -0.43 -12.35 -5.89
C VAL A 43 -0.22 -12.21 -7.39
N PRO A 44 -1.28 -12.05 -8.20
CA PRO A 44 -1.11 -11.77 -9.62
C PRO A 44 -0.32 -10.47 -9.84
N ASP A 45 0.38 -10.38 -10.98
CA ASP A 45 1.08 -9.17 -11.36
C ASP A 45 0.12 -7.99 -11.62
N GLY A 46 0.69 -6.78 -11.60
CA GLY A 46 -0.02 -5.57 -11.97
C GLY A 46 -0.94 -5.02 -10.88
N LYS A 47 -1.56 -3.89 -11.21
CA LYS A 47 -2.38 -3.08 -10.31
C LYS A 47 -3.62 -3.84 -9.85
N GLU A 48 -4.20 -4.61 -10.76
CA GLU A 48 -5.40 -5.40 -10.54
C GLU A 48 -5.15 -6.52 -9.52
N GLY A 49 -3.98 -7.17 -9.58
CA GLY A 49 -3.57 -8.18 -8.60
C GLY A 49 -3.49 -7.62 -7.19
N PHE A 50 -2.87 -6.45 -7.02
CA PHE A 50 -2.85 -5.72 -5.74
C PHE A 50 -4.27 -5.40 -5.25
N ILE A 51 -5.10 -4.78 -6.10
CA ILE A 51 -6.45 -4.35 -5.73
C ILE A 51 -7.29 -5.57 -5.30
N ALA A 52 -7.24 -6.67 -6.04
CA ALA A 52 -7.96 -7.89 -5.73
C ALA A 52 -7.50 -8.49 -4.39
N TYR A 53 -6.19 -8.56 -4.15
CA TYR A 53 -5.63 -9.07 -2.91
C TYR A 53 -6.11 -8.26 -1.70
N PHE A 54 -6.01 -6.93 -1.75
CA PHE A 54 -6.38 -6.07 -0.63
C PHE A 54 -7.89 -5.96 -0.40
N ARG A 55 -8.72 -6.08 -1.45
CA ARG A 55 -10.19 -6.17 -1.30
C ARG A 55 -10.65 -7.45 -0.60
N CYS A 56 -9.99 -8.58 -0.85
CA CYS A 56 -10.42 -9.89 -0.35
C CYS A 56 -9.81 -10.25 1.02
N ARG A 57 -8.55 -9.88 1.27
CA ARG A 57 -7.73 -10.49 2.33
C ARG A 57 -7.40 -9.58 3.51
N VAL A 58 -7.71 -8.30 3.47
CA VAL A 58 -7.55 -7.43 4.64
C VAL A 58 -8.76 -7.59 5.56
N LYS A 59 -8.64 -8.48 6.56
CA LYS A 59 -9.55 -8.48 7.71
C LYS A 59 -9.29 -7.19 8.49
N ARG A 60 -10.28 -6.28 8.51
CA ARG A 60 -10.32 -4.92 9.11
C ARG A 60 -9.77 -4.74 10.53
N LYS A 61 -9.27 -5.78 11.23
CA LYS A 61 -8.75 -5.71 12.60
C LYS A 61 -7.25 -5.99 12.77
N ALA A 62 -6.56 -6.65 11.83
CA ALA A 62 -5.16 -7.06 12.06
C ALA A 62 -4.12 -6.11 11.46
N ALA A 63 -4.41 -5.46 10.34
CA ALA A 63 -3.43 -4.63 9.64
C ALA A 63 -3.12 -3.30 10.34
N ILE A 64 -4.05 -2.78 11.16
CA ILE A 64 -3.88 -1.51 11.87
C ILE A 64 -2.89 -1.66 13.05
N LEU A 65 -2.83 -2.84 13.69
CA LEU A 65 -1.93 -3.10 14.83
C LEU A 65 -0.44 -3.13 14.46
N CYS A 66 -0.09 -3.40 13.20
CA CYS A 66 1.30 -3.37 12.74
C CYS A 66 1.77 -1.98 12.28
N ILE A 67 0.84 -1.02 12.15
CA ILE A 67 1.13 0.32 11.62
C ILE A 67 1.21 1.36 12.75
N GLU A 68 0.55 1.14 13.89
CA GLU A 68 0.71 1.99 15.08
C GLU A 68 0.64 1.14 16.37
N PRO A 69 1.69 1.19 17.19
CA PRO A 69 1.42 1.75 18.52
C PRO A 69 2.39 2.83 19.02
N ASN A 70 3.59 3.02 18.45
CA ASN A 70 4.56 4.08 18.82
C ASN A 70 5.63 4.26 17.73
N LEU A 71 5.44 5.19 16.79
CA LEU A 71 6.37 5.43 15.68
C LEU A 71 7.59 6.26 16.12
N GLU A 72 8.68 5.60 16.52
CA GLU A 72 10.05 6.07 16.24
C GLU A 72 10.66 5.08 15.24
N TRP A 73 11.34 5.61 14.23
CA TRP A 73 11.68 4.92 12.97
C TRP A 73 12.68 3.77 13.09
#